data_AF-A0A0H5QFK8-F1
#
_entry.id   AF-A0A0H5QFK8-F1
#
_cell.length_a   1.000
_cell.length_b   1.000
_cell.length_c   1.000
_cell.angle_alpha   90.00
_cell.angle_beta   90.00
_cell.angle_gamma   90.00
#
_symmetry.space_group_name_H-M   'P 1'
#
loop_
_entity.id
_entity.type
_entity.pdbx_description
1 polymer ?
#
loop_
_entity_poly.entity_id
_entity_poly.type
_entity_poly.pdbx_seq_one_letter_code
_entity_poly.pdbx_strand_id
1 'polypeptide(L)'
;MLAAGGVGAVKQAKDIVNDCIQRFGMTVFLGELQASLNMRSGNYPEALQVLKQCRSLAIEEKRPSSRSALVNSIVCFEHLGDHAFKDQEFNKTRLVKELGAIDPDDPYFQMMQKIQEAF
;
A
#
# COMPACT_ATOMS: atom_id res chain seq x y z
N MET A 1 -26.23 11.50 12.39
CA MET A 1 -25.70 10.27 13.02
C MET A 1 -24.85 9.53 12.00
N LEU A 2 -23.53 9.62 12.08
CA LEU A 2 -22.62 8.92 11.16
C LEU A 2 -22.24 7.56 11.78
N ALA A 3 -22.30 6.55 10.92
CA ALA A 3 -22.20 5.11 11.17
C ALA A 3 -21.17 4.66 12.22
N ALA A 4 -21.67 4.18 13.36
CA ALA A 4 -20.91 3.35 14.31
C ALA A 4 -20.50 1.96 13.73
N GLY A 5 -20.91 1.61 12.51
CA GLY A 5 -20.60 0.33 11.88
C GLY A 5 -19.22 0.23 11.20
N GLY A 6 -18.60 1.37 10.84
CA GLY A 6 -17.36 1.37 10.06
C GLY A 6 -16.11 0.93 10.83
N VAL A 7 -15.96 1.42 12.07
CA VAL A 7 -14.77 1.15 12.90
C VAL A 7 -14.79 -0.28 13.45
N GLY A 8 -15.96 -0.77 13.86
CA GLY A 8 -16.14 -2.16 14.32
C GLY A 8 -15.81 -3.17 13.22
N ALA A 9 -16.24 -2.91 11.98
CA ALA A 9 -15.95 -3.77 10.84
C ALA A 9 -14.46 -3.80 10.46
N VAL A 10 -13.74 -2.66 10.55
CA VAL A 10 -12.29 -2.62 10.29
C VAL A 10 -11.53 -3.46 11.32
N LYS A 11 -11.90 -3.36 12.60
CA LYS A 11 -11.26 -4.15 13.66
C LYS A 11 -11.47 -5.64 13.44
N GLN A 12 -12.70 -6.07 13.20
CA GLN A 12 -13.01 -7.48 12.93
C GLN A 12 -12.24 -8.01 11.71
N ALA A 13 -12.18 -7.23 10.62
CA ALA A 13 -11.42 -7.62 9.44
C ALA A 13 -9.91 -7.75 9.74
N LYS A 14 -9.34 -6.84 10.55
CA LYS A 14 -7.95 -6.95 10.99
C LYS A 14 -7.70 -8.23 11.78
N ASP A 15 -8.60 -8.57 12.70
CA ASP A 15 -8.47 -9.77 13.53
C ASP A 15 -8.48 -11.04 12.66
N ILE A 16 -9.40 -11.11 11.67
CA ILE A 16 -9.47 -12.24 10.72
C ILE A 16 -8.19 -12.33 9.88
N VAL A 17 -7.71 -11.21 9.32
CA VAL A 17 -6.51 -11.20 8.48
C VAL A 17 -5.27 -11.62 9.29
N ASN A 18 -5.15 -11.16 10.53
CA ASN A 18 -4.06 -11.54 11.41
C ASN A 18 -4.10 -13.04 11.74
N ASP A 19 -5.27 -13.61 12.03
CA ASP A 19 -5.44 -15.05 12.25
C ASP A 19 -5.06 -15.86 11.00
N CYS A 20 -5.46 -15.40 9.81
CA CYS A 20 -5.04 -16.01 8.55
C CYS A 20 -3.52 -15.99 8.37
N ILE A 21 -2.87 -14.84 8.62
CA ILE A 21 -1.41 -14.70 8.51
C ILE A 21 -0.71 -15.62 9.52
N GLN A 22 -1.22 -15.73 10.74
CA GLN A 22 -0.63 -16.60 11.77
C GLN A 22 -0.73 -18.08 11.41
N ARG A 23 -1.85 -18.51 10.80
CA ARG A 23 -2.09 -19.93 10.47
C ARG A 23 -1.43 -20.36 9.17
N PHE A 24 -1.42 -19.48 8.17
CA PHE A 24 -1.05 -19.84 6.79
C PHE A 24 0.20 -19.13 6.30
N GLY A 25 0.77 -18.23 7.11
CA GLY A 25 1.87 -17.36 6.70
C GLY A 25 1.39 -16.14 5.92
N MET A 26 2.29 -15.16 5.77
CA MET A 26 2.03 -13.97 4.98
C MET A 26 2.13 -14.31 3.48
N THR A 27 1.07 -13.97 2.75
CA THR A 27 1.09 -13.92 1.28
C THR A 27 0.97 -12.47 0.83
N VAL A 28 1.32 -12.18 -0.43
CA VAL A 28 1.16 -10.84 -1.02
C VAL A 28 -0.29 -10.35 -0.86
N PHE A 29 -1.26 -11.22 -1.11
CA PHE A 29 -2.69 -10.90 -0.95
C PHE A 29 -3.07 -10.55 0.49
N LEU A 30 -2.69 -11.39 1.46
CA LEU A 30 -3.02 -11.14 2.87
C LEU A 30 -2.33 -9.88 3.41
N GLY A 31 -1.10 -9.63 2.99
CA GLY A 31 -0.37 -8.43 3.36
C GLY A 31 -0.96 -7.16 2.75
N GLU A 32 -1.35 -7.17 1.46
CA GLU A 32 -2.03 -6.03 0.83
C GLU A 32 -3.36 -5.70 1.52
N LEU A 33 -4.11 -6.71 1.95
CA LEU A 33 -5.33 -6.54 2.71
C LEU A 33 -5.05 -5.97 4.10
N GLN A 34 -4.03 -6.47 4.80
CA GLN A 34 -3.59 -5.96 6.10
C GLN A 34 -3.15 -4.49 6.00
N ALA A 35 -2.37 -4.14 4.98
CA ALA A 35 -1.95 -2.77 4.71
C ALA A 35 -3.15 -1.85 4.47
N SER A 36 -4.10 -2.28 3.64
CA SER A 36 -5.34 -1.53 3.37
C SER A 36 -6.13 -1.27 4.66
N LEU A 37 -6.22 -2.27 5.55
CA LEU A 37 -6.88 -2.13 6.84
C LEU A 37 -6.12 -1.18 7.79
N ASN A 38 -4.79 -1.20 7.75
CA ASN A 38 -3.95 -0.24 8.48
C ASN A 38 -4.18 1.19 7.99
N MET A 39 -4.20 1.43 6.68
CA MET A 39 -4.53 2.74 6.10
C MET A 39 -5.92 3.21 6.53
N ARG A 40 -6.94 2.33 6.48
CA ARG A 40 -8.29 2.66 6.96
C ARG A 40 -8.37 2.98 8.46
N SER A 41 -7.38 2.53 9.23
CA SER A 41 -7.25 2.86 10.66
C SER A 41 -6.40 4.12 10.91
N GLY A 42 -5.86 4.76 9.86
CA GLY A 42 -4.92 5.87 9.96
C GLY A 42 -3.47 5.45 10.26
N ASN A 43 -3.18 4.15 10.28
CA ASN A 43 -1.87 3.58 10.62
C ASN A 43 -1.00 3.47 9.36
N TYR A 44 -0.66 4.61 8.76
CA TYR A 44 0.12 4.68 7.52
C TYR A 44 1.56 4.13 7.64
N PRO A 45 2.30 4.35 8.76
CA PRO A 45 3.63 3.76 8.91
C PRO A 45 3.60 2.22 8.87
N GLU A 46 2.66 1.62 9.58
CA GLU A 46 2.48 0.16 9.62
C GLU A 46 1.99 -0.37 8.28
N ALA A 47 1.08 0.34 7.61
CA ALA A 47 0.65 -0.02 6.25
C ALA A 47 1.85 -0.06 5.29
N LEU A 48 2.70 0.97 5.32
CA LEU A 48 3.87 1.05 4.44
C LEU A 48 4.88 -0.06 4.73
N GLN A 49 5.10 -0.40 6.00
CA GLN A 49 5.97 -1.52 6.38
C GLN A 49 5.46 -2.85 5.82
N VAL A 50 4.15 -3.10 5.91
CA VAL A 50 3.53 -4.31 5.35
C VAL A 50 3.63 -4.32 3.82
N LEU A 51 3.40 -3.20 3.15
CA LEU A 51 3.53 -3.09 1.69
C LEU A 51 4.96 -3.34 1.22
N LYS A 52 5.95 -2.86 1.98
CA LYS A 52 7.36 -3.17 1.71
C LYS A 52 7.64 -4.67 1.82
N GLN A 53 7.09 -5.35 2.83
CA GLN A 53 7.21 -6.81 2.97
C GLN A 53 6.53 -7.54 1.81
N CYS A 54 5.33 -7.09 1.39
CA CYS A 54 4.62 -7.65 0.23
C CYS A 54 5.46 -7.54 -1.05
N ARG A 55 6.14 -6.41 -1.24
CA ARG A 55 7.04 -6.20 -2.37
C ARG A 55 8.23 -7.15 -2.34
N SER A 56 8.89 -7.31 -1.19
CA SER A 56 9.98 -8.28 -1.02
C SER A 56 9.52 -9.70 -1.38
N LEU A 57 8.36 -10.10 -0.87
CA LEU A 57 7.78 -11.42 -1.18
C LEU A 57 7.44 -11.57 -2.67
N ALA A 58 6.86 -10.57 -3.30
CA ALA A 58 6.57 -10.60 -4.74
C ALA A 58 7.86 -10.75 -5.57
N ILE A 59 8.94 -10.07 -5.19
CA ILE A 59 10.26 -10.20 -5.85
C ILE A 59 10.81 -11.61 -5.69
N GLU A 60 10.72 -12.20 -4.49
CA GLU A 60 11.14 -13.59 -4.23
C GLU A 60 10.33 -14.59 -5.06
N GLU A 61 9.02 -14.35 -5.20
CA GLU A 61 8.12 -15.13 -6.05
C GLU A 61 8.28 -14.85 -7.56
N LYS A 62 9.19 -13.94 -7.94
CA LYS A 62 9.39 -13.45 -9.32
C LYS A 62 8.11 -12.93 -9.98
N ARG A 63 7.27 -12.28 -9.18
CA ARG A 63 6.02 -11.64 -9.60
C ARG A 63 6.19 -10.13 -9.63
N PRO A 64 5.58 -9.43 -10.61
CA PRO A 64 5.52 -7.98 -10.57
C PRO A 64 4.73 -7.51 -9.34
N SER A 65 5.05 -6.31 -8.85
CA SER A 65 4.22 -5.66 -7.83
C SER A 65 2.82 -5.43 -8.39
N SER A 66 1.78 -5.67 -7.58
CA SER A 66 0.41 -5.41 -8.00
C SER A 66 0.17 -3.90 -8.09
N ARG A 67 -0.75 -3.49 -8.98
CA ARG A 67 -1.26 -2.12 -9.05
C ARG A 67 -1.71 -1.60 -7.69
N SER A 68 -2.46 -2.43 -6.94
CA SER A 68 -2.96 -2.08 -5.61
C SER A 68 -1.83 -1.81 -4.62
N ALA A 69 -0.78 -2.64 -4.59
CA ALA A 69 0.37 -2.44 -3.73
C ALA A 69 1.12 -1.15 -4.06
N LEU A 70 1.30 -0.84 -5.36
CA LEU A 70 1.96 0.38 -5.80
C LEU A 70 1.17 1.63 -5.39
N VAL A 71 -0.13 1.68 -5.73
CA VAL A 71 -1.00 2.82 -5.38
C VAL A 71 -1.06 3.02 -3.87
N ASN A 72 -1.29 1.96 -3.09
CA ASN A 72 -1.36 2.07 -1.64
C ASN A 72 -0.04 2.52 -1.01
N SER A 73 1.10 2.11 -1.58
CA SER A 73 2.42 2.57 -1.12
C SER A 73 2.61 4.05 -1.39
N ILE A 74 2.22 4.52 -2.59
CA ILE A 74 2.30 5.95 -2.95
C ILE A 74 1.42 6.78 -2.01
N VAL A 75 0.18 6.34 -1.75
CA VAL A 75 -0.72 7.02 -0.80
C VAL A 75 -0.11 7.09 0.59
N CYS A 76 0.53 6.02 1.07
CA CYS A 76 1.22 6.06 2.37
C CYS A 76 2.35 7.11 2.37
N PHE A 77 3.12 7.24 1.29
CA PHE A 77 4.15 8.29 1.18
C PHE A 77 3.56 9.70 1.18
N GLU A 78 2.44 9.95 0.51
CA GLU A 78 1.76 11.26 0.57
C GLU A 78 1.34 11.63 1.99
N HIS A 79 0.84 10.66 2.76
CA HIS A 79 0.41 10.88 4.14
C HIS A 79 1.56 11.07 5.13
N LEU A 80 2.69 10.39 4.93
CA LEU A 80 3.83 10.44 5.83
C LEU A 80 4.82 11.56 5.46
N GLY A 81 4.77 12.04 4.22
CA GLY A 81 5.80 12.89 3.63
C GLY A 81 7.03 12.10 3.19
N ASP A 82 7.64 12.53 2.10
CA ASP A 82 8.75 11.82 1.45
C ASP A 82 10.00 11.66 2.34
N HIS A 83 10.13 12.48 3.38
CA HIS A 83 11.26 12.44 4.33
C HIS A 83 11.11 11.38 5.43
N ALA A 84 9.93 10.80 5.59
CA ALA A 84 9.67 9.84 6.67
C ALA A 84 10.42 8.51 6.49
N PHE A 85 10.86 8.17 5.27
CA PHE A 85 11.57 6.93 4.98
C PHE A 85 12.77 7.17 4.05
N LYS A 86 13.96 6.74 4.51
CA LYS A 86 15.26 6.91 3.81
C LYS A 86 15.64 5.75 2.89
N ASP A 87 14.68 4.91 2.51
CA ASP A 87 14.96 3.77 1.64
C ASP A 87 15.10 4.23 0.18
N GLN A 88 16.31 4.20 -0.36
CA GLN A 88 16.58 4.59 -1.74
C GLN A 88 15.93 3.63 -2.76
N GLU A 89 15.74 2.36 -2.42
CA GLU A 89 15.16 1.35 -3.30
C GLU A 89 13.63 1.28 -3.19
N PHE A 90 13.06 1.79 -2.11
CA PHE A 90 11.62 1.85 -1.88
C PHE A 90 11.19 3.28 -1.52
N ASN A 91 10.96 4.09 -2.56
CA ASN A 91 10.53 5.48 -2.45
C ASN A 91 9.39 5.82 -3.41
N LYS A 92 8.66 6.89 -3.11
CA LYS A 92 7.52 7.38 -3.90
C LYS A 92 7.82 7.53 -5.39
N THR A 93 8.92 8.21 -5.74
CA THR A 93 9.28 8.48 -7.14
C THR A 93 9.43 7.19 -7.94
N ARG A 94 10.08 6.18 -7.37
CA ARG A 94 10.24 4.88 -8.01
C ARG A 94 8.91 4.14 -8.14
N LEU A 95 8.08 4.16 -7.10
CA LEU A 95 6.76 3.51 -7.13
C LEU A 95 5.85 4.12 -8.20
N VAL A 96 5.86 5.44 -8.37
CA VAL A 96 5.09 6.12 -9.44
C VAL A 96 5.57 5.69 -10.82
N LYS A 97 6.90 5.59 -11.04
CA LYS A 97 7.46 5.10 -12.31
C LYS A 97 7.04 3.66 -12.60
N GLU A 98 7.07 2.79 -11.60
CA GLU A 98 6.66 1.40 -11.74
C GLU A 98 5.16 1.27 -12.03
N LEU A 99 4.32 2.10 -11.39
CA LEU A 99 2.89 2.15 -11.67
C LEU A 99 2.63 2.51 -13.14
N GLY A 100 3.27 3.57 -13.63
CA GLY A 100 3.17 3.96 -15.05
C GLY A 100 3.71 2.92 -16.03
N ALA A 101 4.67 2.08 -15.62
CA ALA A 101 5.18 1.01 -16.45
C ALA A 101 4.21 -0.18 -16.59
N ILE A 102 3.40 -0.44 -15.55
CA ILE A 102 2.42 -1.55 -15.57
C ILE A 102 1.04 -1.12 -16.06
N ASP A 103 0.65 0.13 -15.81
CA ASP A 103 -0.68 0.68 -16.11
C ASP A 103 -0.54 2.19 -16.40
N PRO A 104 -0.14 2.57 -17.63
CA PRO A 104 0.02 3.97 -18.01
C PRO A 104 -1.27 4.78 -17.93
N ASP A 105 -2.43 4.13 -18.07
CA ASP A 105 -3.75 4.76 -18.01
C ASP A 105 -4.34 4.78 -16.59
N ASP A 106 -3.56 4.34 -15.59
CA ASP A 106 -3.97 4.34 -14.19
C ASP A 106 -4.40 5.78 -13.79
N PRO A 107 -5.64 5.98 -13.30
CA PRO A 107 -6.14 7.31 -12.97
C PRO A 107 -5.30 8.03 -11.92
N TYR A 108 -4.72 7.30 -10.97
CA TYR A 108 -3.85 7.83 -9.95
C TYR A 108 -2.48 8.21 -10.54
N PHE A 109 -1.90 7.38 -11.41
CA PHE A 109 -0.67 7.72 -12.13
C PHE A 109 -0.85 9.00 -12.97
N GLN A 110 -1.93 9.07 -13.75
CA GLN A 110 -2.28 10.25 -14.56
C GLN A 110 -2.47 11.50 -13.71
N MET A 111 -3.08 11.38 -12.53
CA MET A 111 -3.20 12.48 -11.56
C MET A 111 -1.83 12.93 -11.06
N MET A 112 -0.94 12.00 -10.69
CA MET A 112 0.40 12.29 -10.19
C MET A 112 1.28 12.98 -11.25
N GLN A 113 1.17 12.58 -12.52
CA GLN A 113 1.89 13.24 -13.62
C GLN A 113 1.46 14.71 -13.78
N LYS A 114 0.15 14.97 -13.78
CA LYS A 114 -0.38 16.34 -13.90
C LYS A 114 0.06 17.25 -12.76
N ILE A 115 0.18 16.72 -11.54
CA ILE A 115 0.69 17.48 -10.39
C ILE A 115 2.17 17.83 -10.58
N GLN A 116 2.97 16.90 -11.13
CA GLN A 116 4.39 17.14 -11.39
C GLN A 116 4.64 18.15 -12.51
N GLU A 117 3.75 18.23 -13.51
CA GLU A 117 3.84 19.20 -14.62
C GLU A 117 3.38 20.62 -14.24
N ALA A 118 2.69 20.78 -13.11
CA ALA A 118 2.13 22.05 -12.67
C ALA A 118 3.10 22.94 -11.86
N PHE A 119 4.32 22.47 -11.57
CA PHE A 119 5.36 23.15 -10.81
C PHE A 119 6.71 23.07 -11.52
#